data_AF-A0A0S3TWT8-F1
#
_entry.id   AF-A0A0S3TWT8-F1
#
_cell.length_a   1.000
_cell.length_b   1.000
_cell.length_c   1.000
_cell.angle_alpha   90.00
_cell.angle_beta   90.00
_cell.angle_gamma   90.00
#
_symmetry.space_group_name_H-M   'P 1'
#
loop_
_entity.id
_entity.type
_entity.pdbx_description
1 polymer ?
#
loop_
_entity_poly.entity_id
_entity_poly.type
_entity_poly.pdbx_seq_one_letter_code
_entity_poly.pdbx_strand_id
1 'polypeptide(L)'
;MSAVNITTQIPNAIVTIEQLATWAVLALCRVNPNDSVLEADNIRELIAQNGIFKAADGTERIFLRLSLELNPEYKVDDRKLWMNVKEVSQAQIPAAYTTN
;
A
#
# COMPACT_ATOMS: atom_id res chain seq x y z
N MET A 1 -8.97 6.12 7.60
CA MET A 1 -7.98 5.85 6.54
C MET A 1 -6.89 6.90 6.62
N SER A 2 -5.66 6.64 6.16
CA SER A 2 -4.90 7.74 5.53
C SER A 2 -5.74 8.11 4.33
N ALA A 3 -6.75 8.95 4.56
CA ALA A 3 -7.90 9.03 3.69
C ALA A 3 -7.43 9.62 2.38
N VAL A 4 -7.53 8.85 1.31
CA VAL A 4 -7.25 9.34 -0.03
C VAL A 4 -8.53 9.97 -0.56
N ASN A 5 -8.50 11.26 -0.84
CA ASN A 5 -9.47 11.85 -1.73
C ASN A 5 -9.12 11.42 -3.15
N ILE A 6 -9.77 10.34 -3.61
CA ILE A 6 -9.53 9.73 -4.93
C ILE A 6 -9.64 10.71 -6.10
N THR A 7 -10.40 11.80 -5.93
CA THR A 7 -10.59 12.81 -7.00
C THR A 7 -9.47 13.83 -7.09
N THR A 8 -8.72 14.06 -6.01
CA THR A 8 -7.74 15.17 -5.94
C THR A 8 -6.33 14.73 -5.57
N GLN A 9 -6.15 13.55 -4.96
CA GLN A 9 -4.85 13.12 -4.43
C GLN A 9 -4.20 12.01 -5.25
N ILE A 10 -4.94 11.33 -6.12
CA ILE A 10 -4.35 10.38 -7.07
C ILE A 10 -3.87 11.18 -8.28
N PRO A 11 -2.56 11.14 -8.64
CA PRO A 11 -2.05 11.83 -9.82
C PRO A 11 -2.78 11.41 -11.09
N ASN A 12 -3.18 12.38 -11.91
CA ASN A 12 -3.97 12.12 -13.11
C ASN A 12 -3.19 11.41 -14.23
N ALA A 13 -1.86 11.34 -14.15
CA ALA A 13 -1.03 10.57 -15.07
C ALA A 13 -1.07 9.05 -14.79
N ILE A 14 -1.67 8.62 -13.67
CA ILE A 14 -1.90 7.19 -13.39
C ILE A 14 -3.06 6.71 -14.25
N VAL A 15 -2.73 5.86 -15.23
CA VAL A 15 -3.66 5.35 -16.23
C VAL A 15 -3.79 3.82 -16.21
N THR A 16 -2.99 3.12 -15.42
CA THR A 16 -3.07 1.65 -15.28
C THR A 16 -3.19 1.19 -13.83
N ILE A 17 -3.67 -0.03 -13.63
CA ILE A 17 -3.78 -0.65 -12.30
C ILE A 17 -2.40 -0.85 -11.68
N GLU A 18 -1.39 -1.18 -12.48
CA GLU A 18 0.01 -1.37 -12.03
C GLU A 18 0.61 -0.05 -11.54
N GLN A 19 0.34 1.06 -12.25
CA GLN A 19 0.75 2.39 -11.80
C GLN A 19 0.04 2.78 -10.51
N LEU A 20 -1.27 2.51 -10.40
CA LEU A 20 -2.05 2.78 -9.20
C LEU A 20 -1.56 1.97 -8.00
N ALA A 21 -1.31 0.68 -8.18
CA ALA A 21 -0.79 -0.20 -7.13
C ALA A 21 0.60 0.26 -6.66
N THR A 22 1.47 0.61 -7.61
CA THR A 22 2.82 1.12 -7.31
C THR A 22 2.74 2.42 -6.51
N TRP A 23 1.93 3.37 -6.96
CA TRP A 23 1.71 4.64 -6.25
C TRP A 23 1.17 4.42 -4.84
N ALA A 24 0.15 3.56 -4.68
CA ALA A 24 -0.48 3.30 -3.39
C ALA A 24 0.51 2.70 -2.38
N VAL A 25 1.32 1.71 -2.80
CA VAL A 25 2.31 1.07 -1.94
C VAL A 25 3.44 2.04 -1.57
N LEU A 26 3.95 2.82 -2.53
CA LEU A 26 5.00 3.80 -2.26
C LEU A 26 4.51 4.91 -1.32
N ALA A 27 3.27 5.37 -1.50
CA ALA A 27 2.65 6.32 -0.57
C ALA A 27 2.56 5.72 0.84
N LEU A 28 2.11 4.47 0.99
CA LEU A 28 2.06 3.76 2.27
C LEU A 28 3.45 3.56 2.90
N CYS A 29 4.48 3.21 2.12
CA CYS A 29 5.86 3.12 2.60
C CYS A 29 6.35 4.47 3.13
N ARG A 30 5.93 5.57 2.48
CA ARG A 30 6.36 6.91 2.88
C ARG A 30 5.65 7.41 4.14
N VAL A 31 4.34 7.15 4.27
CA VAL A 31 3.57 7.61 5.43
C VAL A 31 3.80 6.74 6.67
N ASN A 32 4.11 5.45 6.48
CA ASN A 32 4.27 4.47 7.56
C ASN A 32 5.64 3.75 7.49
N PRO A 33 6.78 4.48 7.51
CA PRO A 33 8.09 3.93 7.18
C PRO A 33 8.62 2.91 8.19
N ASN A 34 8.13 2.95 9.43
CA ASN A 34 8.60 2.10 10.52
C ASN A 34 7.50 1.19 11.08
N ASP A 35 6.28 1.29 10.54
CA ASP A 35 5.16 0.49 11.03
C ASP A 35 5.36 -0.96 10.62
N SER A 36 5.14 -1.85 11.58
CA SER A 36 5.49 -3.25 11.45
C SER A 36 4.47 -4.14 12.14
N VAL A 37 4.36 -5.36 11.65
CA VAL A 37 3.55 -6.43 12.23
C VAL A 37 4.45 -7.64 12.51
N LEU A 38 4.06 -8.45 13.49
CA LEU A 38 4.62 -9.78 13.67
C LEU A 38 3.81 -10.76 12.81
N GLU A 39 4.39 -11.24 11.71
CA GLU A 39 3.72 -12.22 10.84
C GLU A 39 3.88 -13.65 11.34
N ALA A 40 4.85 -13.86 12.22
CA ALA A 40 4.99 -15.03 13.07
C ALA A 40 5.60 -14.58 14.41
N ASP A 41 5.57 -15.44 15.43
CA ASP A 41 6.00 -15.13 16.80
C ASP A 41 7.35 -14.42 16.90
N ASN A 42 8.28 -14.70 15.98
CA ASN A 42 9.62 -14.13 15.95
C ASN A 42 9.98 -13.44 14.61
N ILE A 43 9.00 -13.18 13.74
CA ILE A 43 9.24 -12.58 12.43
C ILE A 43 8.52 -11.23 12.38
N ARG A 44 9.30 -10.16 12.59
CA ARG A 44 8.85 -8.78 12.45
C ARG A 44 9.07 -8.31 11.02
N GLU A 45 8.01 -7.86 10.39
CA GLU A 45 8.02 -7.32 9.03
C GLU A 45 7.39 -5.94 8.98
N LEU A 46 7.83 -5.09 8.06
CA LEU A 46 7.17 -3.80 7.85
C LEU A 46 5.83 -4.02 7.15
N ILE A 47 4.84 -3.18 7.48
CA ILE A 47 3.49 -3.23 6.91
C ILE A 47 3.53 -2.92 5.41
N ALA A 48 4.39 -2.00 4.98
CA ALA A 48 4.59 -1.66 3.58
C ALA A 48 6.09 -1.66 3.24
N GLN A 49 6.45 -2.37 2.18
CA GLN A 49 7.82 -2.47 1.70
C GLN A 49 7.84 -2.41 0.18
N ASN A 50 8.93 -1.86 -0.35
CA ASN A 50 9.22 -1.85 -1.76
C ASN A 50 10.73 -1.99 -2.00
N GLY A 51 11.08 -2.29 -3.24
CA GLY A 51 12.44 -2.16 -3.73
C GLY A 51 12.54 -2.57 -5.20
N ILE A 52 13.72 -2.39 -5.77
CA ILE A 52 13.99 -2.66 -7.18
C ILE A 52 15.00 -3.78 -7.26
N PHE A 53 14.76 -4.75 -8.13
CA PHE A 53 15.69 -5.84 -8.38
C PHE A 53 15.78 -6.15 -9.87
N LYS A 54 16.87 -6.82 -10.27
CA LYS A 54 17.04 -7.34 -11.61
C LYS A 54 16.58 -8.80 -11.66
N ALA A 55 15.59 -9.10 -12.48
CA ALA A 55 15.05 -10.45 -12.63
C ALA A 55 15.95 -11.32 -13.54
N ALA A 56 15.69 -12.63 -13.55
CA ALA A 56 16.48 -13.60 -14.30
C ALA A 56 16.45 -13.39 -15.82
N ASP A 57 15.40 -12.74 -16.34
CA ASP A 57 15.27 -12.34 -17.75
C ASP A 57 16.04 -11.04 -18.08
N GLY A 58 16.75 -10.47 -17.10
CA GLY A 58 17.53 -9.25 -17.24
C GLY A 58 16.74 -7.95 -17.07
N THR A 59 15.42 -8.01 -16.85
CA THR A 59 14.58 -6.82 -16.63
C THR A 59 14.72 -6.25 -15.22
N GLU A 60 14.62 -4.93 -15.08
CA GLU A 60 14.45 -4.30 -13.77
C GLU A 60 12.98 -4.33 -13.38
N ARG A 61 12.71 -4.74 -12.14
CA ARG A 61 11.35 -4.89 -11.61
C ARG A 61 11.26 -4.23 -10.25
N ILE A 62 10.15 -3.52 -10.03
CA ILE A 62 9.76 -3.10 -8.68
C ILE A 62 9.04 -4.26 -8.00
N PHE A 63 9.44 -4.57 -6.77
CA PHE A 63 8.66 -5.42 -5.87
C PHE A 63 7.90 -4.55 -4.89
N LEU A 64 6.68 -4.98 -4.56
CA LEU A 64 5.77 -4.30 -3.65
C LEU A 64 5.25 -5.35 -2.67
N ARG A 65 5.29 -5.06 -1.37
CA ARG A 65 4.76 -5.94 -0.31
C ARG A 65 3.93 -5.13 0.66
N LEU A 66 2.75 -5.65 0.98
CA LEU A 66 1.78 -5.05 1.90
C LEU A 66 1.19 -6.12 2.82
N SER A 67 1.06 -5.79 4.11
CA SER A 67 0.39 -6.60 5.12
C SER A 67 -0.63 -5.73 5.85
N LEU A 68 -1.90 -5.85 5.48
CA LEU A 68 -2.98 -4.97 5.95
C LEU A 68 -3.94 -5.74 6.84
N GLU A 69 -4.30 -5.15 7.98
CA GLU A 69 -5.26 -5.75 8.90
C GLU A 69 -6.67 -5.74 8.30
N LEU A 70 -7.40 -6.85 8.45
CA LEU A 70 -8.80 -6.97 8.06
C LEU A 70 -9.71 -6.74 9.27
N ASN A 71 -10.90 -6.17 9.05
CA ASN A 71 -11.98 -6.21 10.02
C ASN A 71 -12.35 -7.66 10.33
N PRO A 72 -12.50 -8.08 11.61
CA PRO A 72 -12.82 -9.47 11.97
C PRO A 72 -14.04 -10.06 11.26
N GLU A 73 -14.99 -9.19 10.92
CA GLU A 73 -16.26 -9.51 10.26
C GLU A 73 -16.09 -9.83 8.76
N TYR A 74 -14.89 -9.69 8.17
CA TYR A 74 -14.65 -9.91 6.73
C TYR A 74 -15.12 -11.26 6.19
N LYS A 75 -15.27 -12.26 7.08
CA LYS A 75 -15.72 -13.62 6.73
C LYS A 75 -17.23 -13.75 6.53
N VAL A 76 -18.01 -12.84 7.12
CA VAL A 76 -19.48 -12.85 7.11
C VAL A 76 -20.07 -11.59 6.50
N ASP A 77 -19.24 -10.61 6.16
CA ASP A 77 -19.63 -9.38 5.48
C ASP A 77 -19.75 -9.61 3.96
N ASP A 78 -20.89 -9.21 3.38
CA ASP A 78 -21.16 -9.35 1.95
C ASP A 78 -20.42 -8.33 1.06
N ARG A 79 -19.73 -7.34 1.66
CA ARG A 79 -18.91 -6.37 0.93
C ARG A 79 -17.68 -7.02 0.32
N LYS A 80 -17.09 -6.34 -0.67
CA LYS A 80 -15.84 -6.81 -1.29
C LYS A 80 -14.70 -6.80 -0.28
N LEU A 81 -13.78 -7.76 -0.36
CA LEU A 81 -12.70 -7.95 0.63
C LEU A 81 -11.87 -6.68 0.87
N TRP A 82 -11.57 -5.91 -0.18
CA TRP A 82 -10.83 -4.64 -0.04
C TRP A 82 -11.57 -3.56 0.75
N MET A 83 -12.90 -3.67 0.90
CA MET A 83 -13.70 -2.76 1.76
C MET A 83 -13.62 -3.15 3.25
N ASN A 84 -13.06 -4.32 3.56
CA ASN A 84 -12.84 -4.80 4.93
C ASN A 84 -11.42 -4.52 5.45
N VAL A 85 -10.57 -3.88 4.65
CA VAL A 85 -9.22 -3.49 5.08
C VAL A 85 -9.31 -2.32 6.07
N LYS A 86 -8.64 -2.46 7.22
CA LYS A 86 -8.50 -1.39 8.20
C LYS A 86 -7.47 -0.36 7.74
N GLU A 87 -7.68 0.86 8.21
CA GLU A 87 -6.70 1.92 8.08
C GLU A 87 -5.40 1.58 8.83
N VAL A 88 -4.25 1.84 8.20
CA VAL A 88 -2.94 1.72 8.85
C VAL A 88 -2.68 2.91 9.79
N SER A 89 -2.87 4.15 9.32
CA SER A 89 -2.69 5.37 10.13
C SER A 89 -3.46 6.56 9.55
N GLN A 90 -3.61 7.64 10.33
CA GLN A 90 -4.20 8.92 9.87
C GLN A 90 -3.18 9.88 9.25
N ALA A 91 -1.97 9.41 8.94
CA ALA A 91 -0.93 10.24 8.36
C ALA A 91 -1.35 10.82 7.01
N GLN A 92 -1.00 12.08 6.77
CA GLN A 92 -1.30 12.74 5.51
C GLN A 92 -0.36 12.26 4.41
N ILE A 93 -0.90 12.01 3.21
CA ILE A 93 -0.10 11.72 2.01
C ILE A 93 0.74 12.97 1.69
N PRO A 94 2.08 12.86 1.59
CA PRO A 94 2.92 14.01 1.26
C PRO A 94 2.55 14.61 -0.10
N ALA A 95 2.60 15.94 -0.22
CA ALA A 95 2.21 16.65 -1.44
C ALA A 95 2.93 16.14 -2.71
N ALA A 96 4.19 15.72 -2.58
CA ALA A 96 4.99 15.15 -3.69
C ALA A 96 4.39 13.87 -4.30
N TYR A 97 3.49 13.18 -3.60
CA TYR A 97 2.77 12.00 -4.10
C TYR A 97 1.42 12.38 -4.73
N THR A 98 1.00 13.64 -4.68
CA THR A 98 -0.31 14.10 -5.20
C THR A 98 -0.21 14.83 -6.53
N THR A 99 1.01 15.01 -7.05
CA THR A 99 1.33 15.70 -8.31
C THR A 99 2.11 14.77 -9.25
N ASN A 100 2.13 15.09 -10.55
CA ASN A 100 2.96 14.39 -11.54
C ASN A 100 4.42 14.85 -11.50
#